data_AF-A0A2H1FC67-F1
#
_entry.id   AF-A0A2H1FC67-F1
#
_cell.length_a   1.000
_cell.length_b   1.000
_cell.length_c   1.000
_cell.angle_alpha   90.00
_cell.angle_beta   90.00
_cell.angle_gamma   90.00
#
_symmetry.space_group_name_H-M   'P 1'
#
loop_
_entity.id
_entity.type
_entity.pdbx_description
1 polymer ?
#
loop_
_entity_poly.entity_id
_entity_poly.type
_entity_poly.pdbx_seq_one_letter_code
_entity_poly.pdbx_strand_id
1 'polypeptide(L)' 'MASDMRGICIVCEFQVRGNTLEELDESFRLHFENNGHDSYFFIDKEGKKIERDISKL' A
#
# COMPACT_ATOMS: atom_id res chain seq x y z
N MET A 1 12.75 -16.33 -3.99
CA MET A 1 12.94 -14.94 -4.45
C MET A 1 11.86 -14.11 -3.80
N ALA A 2 12.19 -13.40 -2.71
CA ALA A 2 11.25 -12.46 -2.09
C ALA A 2 10.98 -11.35 -3.10
N SER A 3 9.71 -11.11 -3.41
CA SER A 3 9.32 -10.04 -4.31
C SER A 3 9.00 -8.84 -3.44
N ASP A 4 9.94 -7.92 -3.31
CA ASP A 4 9.74 -6.66 -2.58
C ASP A 4 8.67 -5.84 -3.32
N MET A 5 7.44 -5.82 -2.80
CA MET A 5 6.41 -4.89 -3.22
C MET A 5 6.51 -3.62 -2.37
N ARG A 6 6.35 -2.46 -3.01
CA ARG A 6 6.41 -1.16 -2.32
C ARG A 6 5.10 -0.42 -2.47
N GLY A 7 4.43 -0.17 -1.36
CA GLY A 7 3.27 0.70 -1.31
C GLY A 7 3.64 2.13 -0.92
N ILE A 8 2.90 3.10 -1.44
CA ILE A 8 3.07 4.54 -1.22
C ILE A 8 1.66 5.12 -1.05
N CYS A 9 1.36 5.71 0.11
CA CYS A 9 0.10 6.42 0.32
C CYS A 9 0.00 7.62 -0.62
N ILE A 10 -1.18 7.81 -1.21
CA ILE A 10 -1.43 8.89 -2.18
C ILE A 10 -1.41 10.26 -1.50
N VAL A 11 -1.85 10.31 -0.23
CA VAL A 11 -2.13 11.57 0.48
C VAL A 11 -0.88 12.11 1.19
N CYS A 12 -0.15 11.25 1.90
CA CYS A 12 0.97 11.65 2.75
C CYS A 12 2.33 11.09 2.30
N GLU A 13 2.39 10.43 1.13
CA GLU A 13 3.60 9.80 0.59
C GLU A 13 4.25 8.77 1.53
N PHE A 14 3.53 8.29 2.53
CA PHE A 14 3.99 7.26 3.47
C PHE A 14 4.26 5.96 2.73
N GLN A 15 5.40 5.33 3.00
CA GLN A 15 5.88 4.19 2.22
C GLN A 15 6.02 2.96 3.08
N VAL A 16 5.46 1.85 2.58
CA VAL A 16 5.53 0.55 3.23
C VAL A 16 6.13 -0.44 2.24
N ARG A 17 6.92 -1.38 2.76
CA ARG A 17 7.40 -2.54 2.01
C ARG A 17 6.74 -3.78 2.56
N GLY A 18 6.37 -4.68 1.67
CA GLY A 18 5.76 -5.96 1.99
C GLY A 18 6.11 -6.99 0.93
N ASN A 19 5.93 -8.26 1.25
CA ASN A 19 6.13 -9.35 0.29
C ASN A 19 4.83 -9.69 -0.45
N THR A 20 3.68 -9.35 0.15
CA THR A 20 2.34 -9.58 -0.39
C THR A 20 1.49 -8.33 -0.31
N LEU A 21 0.40 -8.30 -1.09
CA LEU A 21 -0.60 -7.24 -1.03
C LEU A 21 -1.28 -7.18 0.33
N GLU A 22 -1.52 -8.33 0.97
CA GLU A 22 -2.13 -8.40 2.30
C GLU A 22 -1.27 -7.71 3.37
N GLU A 23 0.06 -7.88 3.34
CA GLU A 23 0.96 -7.18 4.27
C GLU A 23 0.93 -5.66 4.05
N LEU A 24 0.85 -5.22 2.79
CA LEU A 24 0.71 -3.80 2.46
C LEU A 24 -0.65 -3.27 2.93
N ASP A 25 -1.74 -3.97 2.61
CA ASP A 25 -3.10 -3.60 3.00
C ASP A 25 -3.22 -3.51 4.54
N GLU A 26 -2.64 -4.44 5.30
CA GLU A 26 -2.64 -4.36 6.77
C GLU A 26 -1.87 -3.14 7.30
N SER A 27 -0.67 -2.90 6.76
CA SER A 27 0.15 -1.75 7.16
C SER A 27 -0.52 -0.41 6.83
N PHE A 28 -1.12 -0.31 5.63
CA PHE A 28 -1.86 0.88 5.23
C PHE A 28 -3.16 1.01 6.00
N ARG A 29 -3.89 -0.07 6.29
CA ARG A 29 -5.09 -0.04 7.13
C ARG A 29 -4.80 0.58 8.49
N LEU A 30 -3.75 0.14 9.18
CA LEU A 30 -3.34 0.73 10.46
C LEU A 30 -2.96 2.20 10.31
N HIS A 31 -2.24 2.57 9.25
CA HIS A 31 -1.90 3.96 8.97
C HIS A 31 -3.15 4.80 8.70
N PHE A 32 -4.11 4.26 7.96
CA PHE A 32 -5.36 4.89 7.53
C PHE A 32 -6.32 5.09 8.69
N GLU A 33 -6.44 4.12 9.60
CA GLU A 33 -7.22 4.27 10.84
C GLU A 33 -6.71 5.43 11.71
N ASN A 34 -5.41 5.73 11.66
CA ASN A 34 -4.82 6.82 12.43
C ASN A 34 -4.83 8.19 11.70
N ASN A 35 -4.79 8.21 10.37
CA ASN A 35 -4.61 9.44 9.58
C ASN A 35 -5.84 9.85 8.76
N GLY A 36 -6.84 8.97 8.62
CA GLY A 36 -8.04 9.22 7.81
C GLY A 36 -7.79 9.19 6.30
N HIS A 37 -6.82 8.39 5.84
CA HIS A 37 -6.60 8.14 4.42
C HIS A 37 -7.32 6.87 3.99
N ASP A 38 -7.51 6.67 2.69
CA ASP A 38 -8.28 5.54 2.14
C ASP A 38 -7.55 4.80 1.01
N SER A 39 -6.52 5.41 0.43
CA SER A 39 -5.90 4.93 -0.82
C SER A 39 -4.37 4.97 -0.81
N TYR A 40 -3.76 3.98 -1.45
CA TYR A 40 -2.31 3.90 -1.70
C TYR A 40 -2.02 3.33 -3.10
N PHE A 41 -0.85 3.64 -3.65
CA PHE A 41 -0.30 2.98 -4.83
C PHE A 41 0.66 1.88 -4.40
N PHE A 42 0.61 0.70 -4.99
CA PHE A 42 1.72 -0.26 -4.89
C PHE A 42 2.43 -0.43 -6.22
N ILE A 43 3.74 -0.65 -6.14
CA ILE A 43 4.60 -0.95 -7.28
C ILE A 43 4.74 -2.47 -7.36
N ASP A 44 4.18 -3.06 -8.42
CA ASP A 44 4.34 -4.48 -8.72
C ASP A 44 5.77 -4.78 -9.22
N LYS A 45 6.11 -6.07 -9.34
CA LYS A 45 7.38 -6.56 -9.89
C LYS A 45 7.67 -6.07 -11.31
N GLU A 46 6.62 -5.76 -12.09
CA GLU A 46 6.75 -5.13 -13.40
C GLU A 46 7.06 -3.62 -13.34
N GLY A 47 7.17 -3.03 -12.15
CA GLY A 47 7.34 -1.58 -11.96
C GLY A 47 6.06 -0.76 -12.20
N LYS A 48 4.92 -1.43 -12.40
CA LYS A 48 3.62 -0.78 -12.57
C LYS A 48 3.09 -0.29 -11.23
N LYS A 49 2.65 0.97 -11.20
CA LYS A 49 1.91 1.55 -10.08
C LYS A 49 0.45 1.15 -10.22
N ILE A 50 -0.08 0.48 -9.21
CA ILE A 50 -1.47 0.04 -9.15
C ILE A 50 -2.11 0.72 -7.95
N GLU A 51 -3.19 1.43 -8.19
CA GLU A 51 -3.97 2.08 -7.14
C GLU A 51 -4.79 1.04 -6.37
N ARG A 52 -4.79 1.17 -5.06
CA ARG A 52 -5.61 0.39 -4.15
C ARG A 52 -6.32 1.30 -3.16
N ASP A 53 -7.63 1.12 -3.10
CA ASP A 53 -8.52 1.70 -2.11
C ASP A 53 -8.82 0.62 -1.06
N ILE A 54 -8.46 0.89 0.20
CA ILE A 54 -8.69 -0.04 1.32
C ILE A 54 -10.08 0.17 1.91
N SER A 55 -10.70 1.34 1.69
CA SER A 55 -12.08 1.61 2.14
C SER A 55 -13.12 0.71 1.46
N LYS A 56 -12.78 0.09 0.33
CA LYS A 56 -13.63 -0.84 -0.43
C LYS A 56 -13.28 -2.32 -0.28
N LEU A 57 -12.29 -2.68 0.53
CA LEU A 57 -11.96 -4.07 0.89
C LEU A 57 -12.90 -4.61 1.97
#